data_AF-A0A5A8F094-F1
#
_entry.id   AF-A0A5A8F094-F1
#
_cell.length_a   1.000
_cell.length_b   1.000
_cell.length_c   1.000
_cell.angle_alpha   90.00
_cell.angle_beta   90.00
_cell.angle_gamma   90.00
#
_symmetry.space_group_name_H-M   'P 1'
#
loop_
_entity.id
_entity.type
_entity.pdbx_description
1 polymer ?
#
loop_
_entity_poly.entity_id
_entity_poly.type
_entity_poly.pdbx_seq_one_letter_code
_entity_poly.pdbx_strand_id
1 'polypeptide(L)'
;MPILATLLPAAISAVKGLLKEKSPELANAVEKIIETPEAKLKLEELAIEKLKLEQNIEKWELEDRQSARELAKVDMASDSWLSKNVRPLILIFLTGMFVVAFFMSSQNKYEMEMINTFKSLLAWVYTFYFGGRSVEKVIKILKG
;
A
#
# COMPACT_ATOMS: atom_id res chain seq x y z
N MET A 1 0.81 -7.54 -20.38
CA MET A 1 -0.02 -8.46 -21.21
C MET A 1 -1.49 -8.24 -20.84
N PRO A 2 -2.51 -8.08 -21.71
CA PRO A 2 -2.64 -8.03 -23.17
C PRO A 2 -3.37 -6.75 -23.68
N ILE A 3 -3.53 -5.71 -22.84
CA ILE A 3 -4.43 -4.58 -23.13
C ILE A 3 -3.96 -3.73 -24.33
N LEU A 4 -2.65 -3.60 -24.58
CA LEU A 4 -2.15 -2.72 -25.65
C LEU A 4 -2.09 -3.37 -27.04
N ALA A 5 -2.00 -4.70 -27.14
CA ALA A 5 -2.11 -5.42 -28.42
C ALA A 5 -3.52 -5.31 -29.02
N THR A 6 -4.53 -5.00 -28.19
CA THR A 6 -5.90 -4.73 -28.64
C THR A 6 -6.17 -3.25 -28.92
N LEU A 7 -5.34 -2.32 -28.42
CA LEU A 7 -5.49 -0.88 -28.69
C LEU A 7 -5.10 -0.50 -30.12
N LEU A 8 -4.18 -1.22 -30.75
CA LEU A 8 -3.79 -0.99 -32.14
C LEU A 8 -4.95 -1.27 -33.11
N PRO A 9 -5.60 -2.46 -33.10
CA PRO A 9 -6.80 -2.70 -33.89
C PRO A 9 -7.99 -1.84 -33.45
N ALA A 10 -8.10 -1.46 -32.18
CA ALA A 10 -9.17 -0.56 -31.70
C ALA A 10 -8.97 0.91 -32.14
N ALA A 11 -7.73 1.41 -32.19
CA ALA A 11 -7.43 2.73 -32.72
C ALA A 11 -7.65 2.77 -34.23
N ILE A 12 -7.29 1.70 -34.94
CA ILE A 12 -7.56 1.52 -36.36
C ILE A 12 -9.09 1.47 -36.61
N SER A 13 -9.87 0.77 -35.77
CA SER A 13 -11.33 0.72 -35.92
C SER A 13 -12.02 2.04 -35.56
N ALA A 14 -11.52 2.79 -34.57
CA ALA A 14 -12.02 4.12 -34.21
C ALA A 14 -11.73 5.15 -35.31
N VAL A 15 -10.51 5.15 -35.85
CA VAL A 15 -10.13 5.98 -37.01
C VAL A 15 -10.93 5.59 -38.26
N LYS A 16 -11.20 4.29 -38.47
CA LYS A 16 -12.08 3.76 -39.53
C LYS A 16 -13.52 4.22 -39.36
N GLY A 17 -14.04 4.28 -38.14
CA GLY A 17 -15.38 4.81 -37.83
C GLY A 17 -15.50 6.30 -38.16
N LEU A 18 -14.52 7.09 -37.75
CA LEU A 18 -14.48 8.55 -37.97
C LEU A 18 -14.24 8.92 -39.45
N LEU A 19 -13.45 8.14 -40.19
CA LEU A 19 -13.19 8.40 -41.62
C LEU A 19 -14.35 7.98 -42.53
N LYS A 20 -15.09 6.91 -42.18
CA LYS A 20 -16.26 6.45 -42.93
C LYS A 20 -17.41 7.46 -42.93
N GLU A 21 -17.48 8.31 -41.90
CA GLU A 21 -18.47 9.37 -41.77
C GLU A 21 -18.13 10.62 -42.60
N LYS A 22 -16.83 10.90 -42.83
CA LYS A 22 -16.38 12.14 -43.51
C LYS A 22 -15.94 11.96 -44.97
N SER A 23 -15.33 10.83 -45.37
CA SER A 23 -15.01 10.56 -46.78
C SER A 23 -14.57 9.10 -47.02
N PRO A 24 -15.28 8.32 -47.86
CA PRO A 24 -15.02 6.89 -48.07
C PRO A 24 -13.73 6.57 -48.86
N GLU A 25 -13.22 7.50 -49.66
CA GLU A 25 -12.03 7.29 -50.50
C GLU A 25 -10.73 7.33 -49.70
N LEU A 26 -10.67 8.20 -48.69
CA LEU A 26 -9.53 8.33 -47.78
C LEU A 26 -9.41 7.11 -46.84
N ALA A 27 -10.53 6.51 -46.45
CA ALA A 27 -10.54 5.29 -45.64
C ALA A 27 -9.88 4.10 -46.37
N ASN A 28 -10.21 3.91 -47.65
CA ASN A 28 -9.62 2.85 -48.49
C ASN A 28 -8.15 3.13 -48.83
N ALA A 29 -7.76 4.40 -49.02
CA ALA A 29 -6.36 4.77 -49.27
C ALA A 29 -5.47 4.49 -48.05
N VAL A 30 -5.96 4.79 -46.83
CA VAL A 30 -5.27 4.47 -45.58
C VAL A 30 -5.17 2.95 -45.38
N GLU A 31 -6.22 2.19 -45.69
CA GLU A 31 -6.21 0.72 -45.59
C GLU A 31 -5.15 0.11 -46.52
N LYS A 32 -5.05 0.61 -47.75
CA LYS A 32 -4.04 0.15 -48.73
C LYS A 32 -2.60 0.50 -48.34
N ILE A 33 -2.39 1.64 -47.68
CA ILE A 33 -1.07 2.08 -47.17
C ILE A 33 -0.67 1.26 -45.93
N ILE A 34 -1.62 0.87 -45.08
CA ILE A 34 -1.36 0.02 -43.91
C ILE A 34 -1.11 -1.45 -44.31
N GLU A 35 -1.72 -1.93 -45.40
CA GLU A 35 -1.50 -3.29 -45.91
C GLU A 35 -0.12 -3.53 -46.53
N THR A 36 0.58 -2.48 -46.94
CA THR A 36 1.95 -2.56 -47.47
C THR A 36 2.90 -3.20 -46.43
N PRO A 37 3.73 -4.20 -46.80
CA PRO A 37 4.59 -4.94 -45.87
C PRO A 37 5.56 -4.04 -45.08
N GLU A 38 6.00 -2.93 -45.67
CA GLU A 38 6.87 -1.95 -45.00
C GLU A 38 6.18 -1.19 -43.86
N ALA A 39 4.87 -0.95 -43.96
CA ALA A 39 4.11 -0.25 -42.92
C ALA A 39 3.88 -1.15 -41.71
N LYS A 40 3.64 -2.46 -41.93
CA LYS A 40 3.51 -3.45 -40.86
C LYS A 40 4.80 -3.64 -40.08
N LEU A 41 5.93 -3.75 -40.77
CA LEU A 41 7.27 -3.85 -40.15
C LEU A 41 7.57 -2.65 -39.24
N LYS A 42 7.32 -1.42 -39.72
CA LYS A 42 7.50 -0.20 -38.90
C LYS A 42 6.56 -0.17 -37.70
N LEU A 43 5.33 -0.68 -37.84
CA LEU A 43 4.37 -0.77 -36.75
C LEU A 43 4.80 -1.77 -35.67
N GLU A 44 5.35 -2.92 -36.08
CA GLU A 44 5.88 -3.94 -35.18
C GLU A 44 7.14 -3.45 -34.45
N GLU A 45 8.05 -2.76 -35.14
CA GLU A 45 9.22 -2.12 -34.51
C GLU A 45 8.81 -1.09 -33.46
N LEU A 46 7.86 -0.21 -33.78
CA LEU A 46 7.30 0.76 -32.84
C LEU A 46 6.60 0.09 -31.65
N ALA A 47 5.92 -1.04 -31.86
CA ALA A 47 5.31 -1.79 -30.79
C ALA A 47 6.36 -2.42 -29.85
N ILE A 48 7.44 -2.96 -30.40
CA ILE A 48 8.56 -3.52 -29.63
C ILE A 48 9.28 -2.42 -28.83
N GLU A 49 9.52 -1.26 -29.43
CA GLU A 49 10.15 -0.12 -28.75
C GLU A 49 9.29 0.39 -27.58
N LYS A 50 7.98 0.50 -27.79
CA LYS A 50 7.04 0.87 -26.71
C LYS A 50 7.02 -0.13 -25.57
N LEU A 51 7.04 -1.43 -25.87
CA LEU A 51 7.13 -2.47 -24.84
C LEU A 51 8.43 -2.38 -24.03
N LYS A 52 9.56 -2.06 -24.68
CA LYS A 52 10.84 -1.83 -23.98
C LYS A 52 10.77 -0.61 -23.07
N LEU A 53 10.14 0.47 -23.52
CA LEU A 53 9.93 1.67 -22.70
C LEU A 53 9.05 1.38 -21.48
N GLU A 54 7.93 0.67 -21.66
CA GLU A 54 7.05 0.26 -20.56
C GLU A 54 7.78 -0.61 -19.53
N GLN A 55 8.58 -1.58 -20.00
CA GLN A 55 9.40 -2.42 -19.12
C GLN A 55 10.46 -1.62 -18.35
N ASN A 56 11.06 -0.61 -18.98
CA ASN A 56 12.04 0.25 -18.31
C ASN A 56 11.36 1.12 -17.24
N ILE A 57 10.18 1.69 -17.53
CA ILE A 57 9.40 2.47 -16.54
C ILE A 57 9.05 1.59 -15.34
N GLU A 58 8.58 0.37 -15.57
CA GLU A 58 8.25 -0.56 -14.48
C GLU A 58 9.46 -0.88 -13.61
N LYS A 59 10.64 -1.10 -14.22
CA LYS A 59 11.90 -1.30 -13.48
C LYS A 59 12.27 -0.09 -12.64
N TRP A 60 12.18 1.11 -13.20
CA TRP A 60 12.54 2.35 -12.51
C TRP A 60 11.61 2.61 -11.32
N GLU A 61 10.30 2.37 -11.49
CA GLU A 61 9.35 2.43 -10.38
C GLU A 61 9.67 1.40 -9.29
N LEU A 62 10.12 0.21 -9.67
CA LEU A 62 10.48 -0.84 -8.71
C LEU A 62 11.71 -0.45 -7.90
N GLU A 63 12.74 0.08 -8.57
CA GLU A 63 13.99 0.57 -7.96
C GLU A 63 13.73 1.78 -7.05
N ASP A 64 12.88 2.71 -7.45
CA ASP A 64 12.52 3.88 -6.65
C ASP A 64 11.77 3.46 -5.36
N ARG A 65 10.83 2.50 -5.48
CA ARG A 65 10.15 1.91 -4.31
C ARG A 65 11.13 1.15 -3.41
N GLN A 66 12.14 0.49 -3.95
CA GLN A 66 13.16 -0.19 -3.16
C GLN A 66 14.02 0.82 -2.39
N SER A 67 14.48 1.88 -3.06
CA SER A 67 15.29 2.95 -2.46
C SER A 67 14.53 3.66 -1.33
N ALA A 68 13.26 4.01 -1.55
CA ALA A 68 12.41 4.57 -0.52
C ALA A 68 12.22 3.63 0.68
N ARG A 69 12.10 2.32 0.44
CA ARG A 69 12.03 1.31 1.52
C ARG A 69 13.34 1.19 2.29
N GLU A 70 14.49 1.31 1.62
CA GLU A 70 15.79 1.27 2.28
C GLU A 70 16.00 2.47 3.18
N LEU A 71 15.66 3.68 2.71
CA LEU A 71 15.67 4.88 3.54
C LEU A 71 14.76 4.76 4.76
N ALA A 72 13.54 4.25 4.58
CA ALA A 72 12.62 4.00 5.68
C ALA A 72 13.15 2.92 6.66
N LYS A 73 13.83 1.88 6.16
CA LYS A 73 14.47 0.86 7.01
C LYS A 73 15.61 1.43 7.84
N VAL A 74 16.41 2.32 7.28
CA VAL A 74 17.53 2.96 7.99
C VAL A 74 17.02 3.82 9.15
N ASP A 75 15.94 4.58 8.92
CA ASP A 75 15.25 5.36 9.96
C ASP A 75 14.70 4.45 11.08
N MET A 76 14.03 3.36 10.72
CA MET A 76 13.52 2.38 11.68
C MET A 76 14.62 1.52 12.37
N ALA A 77 15.80 1.42 11.76
CA ALA A 77 16.92 0.66 12.30
C ALA A 77 17.66 1.42 13.41
N SER A 78 17.69 2.76 13.34
CA SER A 78 18.33 3.62 14.34
C SER A 78 17.66 3.54 15.72
N ASP A 79 16.38 3.14 15.78
CA ASP A 79 15.67 2.94 17.03
C ASP A 79 16.28 1.84 17.90
N SER A 80 16.63 2.20 19.14
CA SER A 80 17.11 1.26 20.17
C SER A 80 16.07 0.19 20.49
N TRP A 81 16.53 -0.97 20.99
CA TRP A 81 15.66 -2.06 21.44
C TRP A 81 14.61 -1.58 22.48
N LEU A 82 14.99 -0.60 23.30
CA LEU A 82 14.11 -0.02 24.32
C LEU A 82 12.96 0.79 23.69
N SER A 83 13.24 1.61 22.67
CA SER A 83 12.23 2.38 21.93
C SER A 83 11.18 1.45 21.28
N LYS A 84 11.65 0.36 20.66
CA LYS A 84 10.80 -0.64 19.99
C LYS A 84 9.87 -1.39 20.95
N ASN A 85 10.29 -1.57 22.20
CA ASN A 85 9.56 -2.36 23.21
C ASN A 85 8.96 -1.52 24.34
N VAL A 86 8.96 -0.19 24.23
CA VAL A 86 8.42 0.69 25.28
C VAL A 86 6.95 0.35 25.59
N ARG A 87 6.19 -0.04 24.57
CA ARG A 87 4.76 -0.33 24.66
C ARG A 87 4.45 -1.53 25.56
N PRO A 88 5.03 -2.73 25.34
CA PRO A 88 4.87 -3.85 26.27
C PRO A 88 5.56 -3.61 27.62
N LEU A 89 6.68 -2.88 27.67
CA LEU A 89 7.39 -2.61 28.93
C LEU A 89 6.55 -1.76 29.90
N ILE A 90 5.81 -0.77 29.40
CA ILE A 90 4.88 0.03 30.22
C ILE A 90 3.81 -0.86 30.85
N LEU A 91 3.27 -1.86 30.13
CA LEU A 91 2.28 -2.78 30.68
C LEU A 91 2.86 -3.63 31.81
N ILE A 92 4.06 -4.16 31.62
CA ILE A 92 4.75 -4.97 32.64
C ILE A 92 5.04 -4.11 33.87
N PHE A 93 5.55 -2.90 33.67
CA PHE A 93 5.84 -1.96 34.76
C PHE A 93 4.59 -1.59 35.56
N LEU A 94 3.52 -1.18 34.88
CA LEU A 94 2.26 -0.81 35.54
C LEU A 94 1.62 -1.99 36.25
N THR A 95 1.68 -3.19 35.67
CA THR A 95 1.14 -4.41 36.29
C THR A 95 1.96 -4.80 37.52
N GLY A 96 3.29 -4.76 37.43
CA GLY A 96 4.17 -5.02 38.57
C GLY A 96 3.91 -4.03 39.72
N MET A 97 3.76 -2.74 39.38
CA MET A 97 3.45 -1.72 40.39
C MET A 97 2.08 -1.89 41.01
N PHE A 98 1.07 -2.27 40.22
CA PHE A 98 -0.25 -2.61 40.74
C PHE A 98 -0.19 -3.78 41.72
N VAL A 99 0.56 -4.84 41.42
CA VAL A 99 0.71 -6.00 42.31
C VAL A 99 1.36 -5.58 43.63
N VAL A 100 2.43 -4.78 43.59
CA VAL A 100 3.08 -4.27 44.81
C VAL A 100 2.12 -3.40 45.63
N ALA A 101 1.41 -2.47 44.98
CA ALA A 101 0.43 -1.61 45.64
C ALA A 101 -0.74 -2.41 46.23
N PHE A 102 -1.18 -3.48 45.56
CA PHE A 102 -2.23 -4.38 46.02
C PHE A 102 -1.83 -5.10 47.32
N PHE A 103 -0.58 -5.60 47.40
CA PHE A 103 -0.09 -6.25 48.61
C PHE A 103 0.11 -5.30 49.78
N MET A 104 0.56 -4.07 49.54
CA MET A 104 0.65 -3.06 50.61
C MET A 104 -0.74 -2.70 51.14
N SER A 105 -1.68 -2.50 50.22
CA SER A 105 -3.04 -2.08 50.50
C SER A 105 -3.91 -3.07 51.28
N SER A 106 -3.51 -4.34 51.30
CA SER A 106 -4.09 -5.36 52.16
C SER A 106 -4.03 -5.01 53.67
N GLN A 107 -3.24 -4.01 54.09
CA GLN A 107 -3.02 -3.69 55.50
C GLN A 107 -3.80 -2.46 56.01
N ASN A 108 -4.26 -1.52 55.16
CA ASN A 108 -5.08 -0.38 55.59
C ASN A 108 -6.26 -0.04 54.65
N LYS A 109 -7.40 0.36 55.23
CA LYS A 109 -8.61 0.75 54.46
C LYS A 109 -8.42 1.97 53.54
N TYR A 110 -7.55 2.91 53.90
CA TYR A 110 -7.21 4.08 53.07
C TYR A 110 -6.55 3.68 51.74
N GLU A 111 -5.95 2.49 51.69
CA GLU A 111 -5.24 2.01 50.52
C GLU A 111 -6.18 1.35 49.49
N MET A 112 -7.44 1.06 49.85
CA MET A 112 -8.43 0.43 48.96
C MET A 112 -8.93 1.40 47.87
N GLU A 113 -9.09 2.68 48.19
CA GLU A 113 -9.47 3.71 47.20
C GLU A 113 -8.33 3.98 46.22
N MET A 114 -7.09 3.92 46.70
CA MET A 114 -5.88 4.00 45.87
C MET A 114 -5.80 2.81 44.90
N ILE A 115 -6.05 1.56 45.35
CA ILE A 115 -6.14 0.40 44.45
C ILE A 115 -7.19 0.64 43.37
N ASN A 116 -8.38 1.12 43.73
CA ASN A 116 -9.47 1.30 42.75
C ASN A 116 -9.09 2.31 41.66
N THR A 117 -8.34 3.35 42.03
CA THR A 117 -7.78 4.31 41.07
C THR A 117 -6.76 3.65 40.14
N PHE A 118 -5.83 2.85 40.68
CA PHE A 118 -4.87 2.11 39.84
C PHE A 118 -5.56 1.07 38.95
N LYS A 119 -6.59 0.39 39.44
CA LYS A 119 -7.38 -0.59 38.68
C LYS A 119 -8.06 0.07 37.47
N SER A 120 -8.68 1.23 37.65
CA SER A 120 -9.34 1.94 36.55
C SER A 120 -8.33 2.42 35.51
N LEU A 121 -7.18 2.94 35.95
CA LEU A 121 -6.07 3.31 35.07
C LEU A 121 -5.56 2.09 34.27
N LEU A 122 -5.34 0.95 34.93
CA LEU A 122 -4.92 -0.30 34.28
C LEU A 122 -5.94 -0.73 33.22
N ALA A 123 -7.23 -0.72 33.55
CA ALA A 123 -8.29 -1.08 32.63
C ALA A 123 -8.28 -0.20 31.38
N TRP A 124 -8.08 1.11 31.53
CA TRP A 124 -7.93 2.03 30.39
C TRP A 124 -6.68 1.72 29.56
N VAL A 125 -5.51 1.58 30.18
CA VAL A 125 -4.25 1.32 29.46
C VAL A 125 -4.32 0.02 28.66
N TYR A 126 -4.85 -1.06 29.25
CA TYR A 126 -5.05 -2.32 28.56
C TYR A 126 -6.06 -2.19 27.41
N THR A 127 -7.17 -1.49 27.64
CA THR A 127 -8.20 -1.26 26.62
C THR A 127 -7.65 -0.47 25.44
N PHE A 128 -6.85 0.58 25.65
CA PHE A 128 -6.25 1.34 24.55
C PHE A 128 -5.14 0.56 23.84
N TYR A 129 -4.30 -0.18 24.57
CA TYR A 129 -3.22 -0.97 23.98
C TYR A 129 -3.75 -2.08 23.05
N PHE A 130 -4.72 -2.86 23.52
CA PHE A 130 -5.31 -3.95 22.74
C PHE A 130 -6.43 -3.47 21.82
N GLY A 131 -7.24 -2.52 22.26
CA GLY A 131 -8.36 -1.97 21.50
C GLY A 131 -7.94 -1.31 20.19
N GLY A 132 -6.89 -0.47 20.20
CA GLY A 132 -6.40 0.16 18.97
C GLY A 132 -5.93 -0.88 17.92
N ARG A 133 -5.25 -1.93 18.37
CA ARG A 133 -4.79 -3.03 17.50
C ARG A 133 -5.93 -3.90 16.99
N SER A 134 -6.94 -4.16 17.82
CA SER A 134 -8.14 -4.91 17.42
C SER A 134 -8.98 -4.13 16.41
N VAL A 135 -9.16 -2.83 16.63
CA VAL A 135 -9.91 -1.95 15.72
C VAL A 135 -9.22 -1.86 14.36
N GLU A 136 -7.89 -1.74 14.29
CA GLU A 136 -7.15 -1.72 13.02
C GLU A 136 -7.38 -3.00 12.20
N LYS A 137 -7.40 -4.17 12.85
CA LYS A 137 -7.68 -5.46 12.19
C LYS A 137 -9.11 -5.54 11.68
N VAL A 138 -10.08 -5.13 12.49
CA VAL A 138 -11.50 -5.15 12.14
C VAL A 138 -11.78 -4.20 10.96
N ILE A 139 -11.17 -3.00 10.95
CA ILE A 139 -11.30 -2.05 9.84
C ILE A 139 -10.69 -2.61 8.54
N LYS A 140 -9.54 -3.32 8.61
CA LYS A 140 -8.95 -3.97 7.43
C LYS A 140 -9.85 -5.06 6.85
N ILE A 141 -10.51 -5.85 7.69
CA ILE A 141 -11.47 -6.89 7.26
C ILE A 141 -12.74 -6.25 6.67
N LEU A 142 -13.21 -5.12 7.20
CA LEU A 142 -14.41 -4.42 6.70
C LEU A 142 -14.18 -3.67 5.38
N LYS A 143 -12.95 -3.23 5.11
CA LYS A 143 -12.59 -2.46 3.90
C LYS A 143 -12.03 -3.34 2.77
N GLY A 144 -11.68 -4.59 3.05
CA GLY A 144 -11.25 -5.59 2.06
C GLY A 144 -12.43 -6.41 1.58
#